data_AF-A0AAE9DLH6-F1
#
_entry.id   AF-A0AAE9DLH6-F1
#
_cell.length_a   1.000
_cell.length_b   1.000
_cell.length_c   1.000
_cell.angle_alpha   90.00
_cell.angle_beta   90.00
_cell.angle_gamma   90.00
#
_symmetry.space_group_name_H-M   'P 1'
#
loop_
_entity.id
_entity.type
_entity.pdbx_description
1 polymer ?
#
loop_
_entity_poly.entity_id
_entity_poly.type
_entity_poly.pdbx_seq_one_letter_code
_entity_poly.pdbx_strand_id
1 'polypeptide(L)'
;MEAFIIDQSYFEDQRAELRALMKNNHRRLTAIRSYHEHLEYKLRFRMARPNMSVNQRFQILDLVNEAAIKIDQATQMLDQANIELMKKYIQVNNSQIVHLELSKFFI
;
A
#
# COMPACT_ATOMS: atom_id res chain seq x y z
N MET A 1 8.63 41.19 -13.62
CA MET A 1 8.79 39.76 -13.32
C MET A 1 7.53 39.39 -12.57
N GLU A 2 6.57 38.75 -13.24
CA GLU A 2 5.29 38.38 -12.60
C GLU A 2 5.57 37.24 -11.64
N ALA A 3 5.32 37.47 -10.35
CA ALA A 3 5.40 36.41 -9.35
C ALA A 3 4.29 35.40 -9.65
N PHE A 4 4.67 34.19 -10.04
CA PHE A 4 3.75 33.07 -10.18
C PHE A 4 3.27 32.68 -8.78
N ILE A 5 2.18 33.28 -8.32
CA ILE A 5 1.53 32.91 -7.07
C ILE A 5 0.82 31.59 -7.33
N ILE A 6 1.37 30.51 -6.77
CA ILE A 6 0.74 29.20 -6.82
C ILE A 6 -0.45 29.27 -5.87
N ASP A 7 -1.66 29.14 -6.41
CA ASP A 7 -2.87 29.14 -5.59
C ASP A 7 -2.83 27.96 -4.59
N GLN A 8 -3.34 28.17 -3.38
CA GLN A 8 -3.40 27.16 -2.33
C GLN A 8 -4.13 25.89 -2.79
N SER A 9 -5.06 26.02 -3.73
CA SER A 9 -5.77 24.92 -4.39
C SER A 9 -4.82 23.89 -5.00
N TYR A 10 -3.70 24.30 -5.59
CA TYR A 10 -2.70 23.41 -6.20
C TYR A 10 -2.12 22.40 -5.18
N PHE A 11 -1.74 22.88 -4.00
CA PHE A 11 -1.18 22.00 -2.96
C PHE A 11 -2.25 21.06 -2.39
N GLU A 12 -3.50 21.53 -2.31
CA GLU A 12 -4.60 20.72 -1.82
C GLU A 12 -5.00 19.61 -2.79
N ASP A 13 -4.99 19.89 -4.10
CA ASP A 13 -5.24 18.90 -5.15
C ASP A 13 -4.19 17.78 -5.12
N GLN A 14 -2.91 18.13 -4.97
CA GLN A 14 -1.83 17.15 -4.81
C GLN A 14 -2.02 16.29 -3.55
N ARG A 15 -2.39 16.89 -2.42
CA ARG A 15 -2.70 16.14 -1.19
C ARG A 15 -3.92 15.25 -1.35
N ALA A 16 -4.95 15.69 -2.09
CA ALA A 16 -6.14 14.90 -2.34
C ALA A 16 -5.81 13.64 -3.16
N GLU A 17 -5.00 13.79 -4.21
CA GLU A 17 -4.50 12.66 -5.01
C GLU A 17 -3.70 11.68 -4.16
N LEU A 18 -2.74 12.17 -3.37
CA LEU A 18 -1.92 11.32 -2.49
C LEU A 18 -2.77 10.57 -1.45
N ARG A 19 -3.76 11.23 -0.84
CA ARG A 19 -4.73 10.58 0.08
C ARG A 19 -5.53 9.48 -0.62
N ALA A 20 -5.98 9.71 -1.86
CA ALA A 20 -6.70 8.72 -2.64
C ALA A 20 -5.83 7.48 -2.94
N LEU A 21 -4.56 7.69 -3.30
CA LEU A 21 -3.59 6.61 -3.53
C LEU A 21 -3.31 5.80 -2.26
N MET A 22 -3.08 6.46 -1.12
CA MET A 22 -2.90 5.79 0.17
C MET A 22 -4.12 4.96 0.56
N LYS A 23 -5.33 5.51 0.37
CA LYS A 23 -6.59 4.79 0.61
C LYS A 23 -6.72 3.56 -0.28
N ASN A 24 -6.29 3.65 -1.54
CA ASN A 24 -6.29 2.51 -2.46
C ASN A 24 -5.32 1.41 -1.97
N ASN A 25 -4.09 1.77 -1.62
CA ASN A 25 -3.12 0.82 -1.06
C ASN A 25 -3.62 0.15 0.22
N HIS A 26 -4.27 0.91 1.12
CA HIS A 26 -4.88 0.34 2.31
C HIS A 26 -5.94 -0.71 1.97
N ARG A 27 -6.83 -0.44 1.00
CA ARG A 27 -7.82 -1.42 0.52
C ARG A 27 -7.15 -2.68 -0.05
N ARG A 28 -6.06 -2.52 -0.81
CA ARG A 28 -5.29 -3.64 -1.37
C ARG A 28 -4.67 -4.50 -0.27
N LEU A 29 -4.11 -3.88 0.78
CA LEU A 29 -3.60 -4.59 1.95
C LEU A 29 -4.70 -5.38 2.66
N THR A 30 -5.88 -4.79 2.87
CA THR A 30 -7.03 -5.50 3.45
C THR A 30 -7.44 -6.70 2.59
N ALA A 31 -7.46 -6.55 1.27
CA ALA A 31 -7.79 -7.65 0.35
C ALA A 31 -6.74 -8.78 0.42
N ILE A 32 -5.45 -8.45 0.48
CA ILE A 32 -4.37 -9.43 0.64
C ILE A 32 -4.51 -10.21 1.95
N ARG A 33 -4.82 -9.54 3.07
CA ARG A 33 -5.08 -10.21 4.35
C ARG A 33 -6.24 -11.20 4.24
N SER A 34 -7.34 -10.79 3.60
CA SER A 34 -8.49 -11.67 3.37
C SER A 34 -8.13 -12.88 2.49
N TYR A 35 -7.31 -12.70 1.45
CA TYR A 35 -6.82 -13.82 0.65
C TYR A 35 -5.94 -14.78 1.44
N HIS A 36 -5.11 -14.25 2.33
CA HIS A 36 -4.29 -15.06 3.22
C HIS A 36 -5.15 -15.91 4.17
N GLU A 37 -6.12 -15.31 4.85
CA GLU A 37 -7.07 -16.01 5.72
C GLU A 37 -7.84 -17.12 4.97
N HIS A 38 -8.28 -16.83 3.74
CA HIS A 38 -8.97 -17.82 2.91
C HIS A 38 -8.07 -18.97 2.46
N LEU A 39 -6.80 -18.68 2.18
CA LEU A 39 -5.80 -19.69 1.86
C LEU A 39 -5.59 -20.64 3.04
N GLU A 40 -5.43 -20.09 4.27
CA GLU A 40 -5.29 -20.87 5.49
C GLU A 40 -6.53 -21.75 5.75
N TYR A 41 -7.72 -21.19 5.60
CA TYR A 41 -8.97 -21.94 5.75
C TYR A 41 -9.05 -23.13 4.78
N LYS A 42 -8.74 -22.90 3.50
CA LYS A 42 -8.72 -23.95 2.47
C LYS A 42 -7.65 -25.00 2.75
N LEU A 43 -6.47 -24.60 3.24
CA LEU A 43 -5.42 -25.54 3.62
C LEU A 43 -5.91 -26.45 4.74
N ARG A 44 -6.47 -25.89 5.82
CA ARG A 44 -7.01 -26.67 6.95
C ARG A 44 -8.02 -27.72 6.47
N PHE A 45 -8.96 -27.32 5.60
CA PHE A 45 -9.96 -28.24 5.06
C PHE A 45 -9.35 -29.34 4.18
N ARG A 46 -8.36 -29.00 3.34
CA ARG A 46 -7.67 -30.00 2.49
C ARG A 46 -6.85 -30.98 3.33
N MET A 47 -6.14 -30.50 4.34
CA MET A 47 -5.28 -31.32 5.21
C MET A 47 -6.07 -32.25 6.14
N ALA A 48 -7.32 -31.89 6.44
CA ALA A 48 -8.24 -32.70 7.27
C ALA A 48 -8.84 -33.91 6.53
N ARG A 49 -8.63 -34.06 5.21
CA ARG A 49 -9.21 -35.17 4.45
C ARG A 49 -8.63 -36.52 4.89
N PRO A 50 -9.47 -37.47 5.33
CA PRO A 50 -9.02 -38.83 5.60
C PRO A 50 -8.62 -39.45 4.24
N ASN A 51 -7.48 -40.13 4.17
CA ASN A 51 -6.93 -40.80 2.97
C ASN A 51 -6.02 -39.96 2.05
N MET A 52 -5.56 -38.78 2.46
CA MET A 52 -4.51 -38.08 1.71
C MET A 52 -3.14 -38.71 1.94
N SER A 53 -2.46 -39.08 0.85
CA SER A 53 -1.10 -39.64 0.93
C SER A 53 -0.10 -38.60 1.43
N VAL A 54 1.02 -39.07 1.98
CA VAL A 54 2.10 -38.19 2.45
C VAL A 54 2.63 -37.30 1.32
N ASN A 55 2.80 -37.83 0.11
CA ASN A 55 3.26 -37.05 -1.05
C ASN A 55 2.27 -35.96 -1.45
N GLN A 56 0.96 -36.24 -1.41
CA GLN A 56 -0.06 -35.23 -1.68
C GLN A 56 -0.08 -34.12 -0.63
N ARG A 57 0.17 -34.46 0.65
CA ARG A 57 0.30 -33.47 1.72
C ARG A 57 1.49 -32.54 1.48
N PHE A 58 2.66 -33.08 1.11
CA PHE A 58 3.83 -32.28 0.79
C PHE A 58 3.58 -31.34 -0.38
N GLN A 59 3.00 -31.81 -1.48
CA GLN A 59 2.66 -30.96 -2.62
C GLN A 59 1.73 -29.80 -2.25
N ILE A 60 0.75 -30.04 -1.37
CA ILE A 60 -0.15 -28.99 -0.89
C ILE A 60 0.60 -27.98 -0.01
N LEU A 61 1.49 -28.45 0.87
CA LEU A 61 2.30 -27.58 1.71
C LEU A 61 3.25 -26.72 0.88
N ASP A 62 3.90 -27.29 -0.14
CA ASP A 62 4.79 -26.55 -1.05
C ASP A 62 4.04 -25.41 -1.77
N LEU A 63 2.85 -25.72 -2.32
CA LEU A 63 2.00 -24.72 -2.98
C LEU A 63 1.55 -23.61 -2.01
N VAL A 64 1.22 -23.94 -0.77
CA VAL A 64 0.83 -22.94 0.23
C VAL A 64 2.02 -22.11 0.66
N ASN A 65 3.19 -22.72 0.83
CA ASN A 65 4.41 -21.98 1.16
C ASN A 65 4.77 -20.98 0.06
N GLU A 66 4.69 -21.39 -1.21
CA GLU A 66 4.90 -20.49 -2.35
C GLU A 66 3.89 -19.34 -2.37
N ALA A 67 2.61 -19.63 -2.10
CA ALA A 67 1.57 -18.61 -2.02
C ALA A 67 1.80 -17.64 -0.84
N ALA A 68 2.25 -18.14 0.31
CA ALA A 68 2.55 -17.32 1.48
C ALA A 68 3.72 -16.37 1.21
N ILE A 69 4.80 -16.84 0.57
CA ILE A 69 5.93 -16.00 0.16
C ILE A 69 5.47 -14.87 -0.78
N LYS A 70 4.63 -15.18 -1.76
CA LYS A 70 4.09 -14.18 -2.70
C LYS A 70 3.21 -13.15 -2.00
N ILE A 71 2.40 -13.57 -1.02
CA ILE A 71 1.56 -12.69 -0.19
C ILE A 71 2.42 -11.74 0.65
N ASP A 72 3.47 -12.26 1.28
CA ASP A 72 4.39 -11.48 2.10
C ASP A 72 5.12 -10.42 1.24
N GLN A 73 5.66 -10.83 0.08
CA GLN A 73 6.27 -9.92 -0.89
C GLN A 73 5.30 -8.81 -1.33
N ALA A 74 4.06 -9.16 -1.67
CA ALA A 74 3.05 -8.17 -2.07
C ALA A 74 2.70 -7.19 -0.94
N THR A 75 2.69 -7.66 0.31
CA THR A 75 2.46 -6.84 1.50
C THR A 75 3.60 -5.84 1.68
N GLN A 76 4.85 -6.30 1.66
CA GLN A 76 6.03 -5.46 1.80
C GLN A 76 6.11 -4.40 0.70
N MET A 77 5.80 -4.75 -0.54
CA MET A 77 5.77 -3.80 -1.66
C MET A 77 4.73 -2.69 -1.46
N LEU A 78 3.55 -3.02 -0.92
CA LEU A 78 2.51 -2.03 -0.64
C LEU A 78 2.85 -1.13 0.55
N ASP A 79 3.46 -1.70 1.59
CA ASP A 79 3.93 -0.92 2.73
C ASP A 79 5.02 0.07 2.31
N GLN A 80 5.98 -0.38 1.51
CA GLN A 80 7.00 0.51 0.94
C GLN A 80 6.37 1.60 0.07
N ALA A 81 5.39 1.26 -0.78
CA ALA A 81 4.69 2.24 -1.60
C ALA A 81 3.95 3.28 -0.73
N ASN A 82 3.34 2.86 0.39
CA ASN A 82 2.70 3.77 1.34
C ASN A 82 3.70 4.72 2.02
N ILE A 83 4.88 4.21 2.40
CA ILE A 83 5.96 5.04 2.97
C ILE A 83 6.38 6.11 1.97
N GLU A 84 6.56 5.77 0.70
CA GLU A 84 6.91 6.74 -0.34
C GLU A 84 5.80 7.77 -0.58
N LEU A 85 4.53 7.37 -0.54
CA LEU A 85 3.41 8.31 -0.63
C LEU A 85 3.40 9.28 0.58
N MET A 86 3.72 8.80 1.78
CA MET A 86 3.78 9.66 2.98
C MET A 86 4.91 10.68 2.89
N LYS A 87 6.08 10.26 2.39
CA LYS A 87 7.20 11.19 2.13
C LYS A 87 6.80 12.28 1.15
N LYS A 88 6.12 11.93 0.04
CA LYS A 88 5.60 12.90 -0.92
C LYS A 88 4.59 13.86 -0.29
N TYR A 89 3.70 13.36 0.56
CA TYR A 89 2.73 14.21 1.25
C TYR A 89 3.41 15.25 2.15
N ILE A 90 4.43 14.83 2.91
CA ILE A 90 5.24 15.73 3.74
C ILE A 90 5.96 16.76 2.86
N GLN A 91 6.50 16.33 1.71
CA GLN A 91 7.14 17.24 0.76
C GLN A 91 6.17 18.32 0.25
N VAL A 92 4.93 17.95 -0.13
CA VAL A 92 3.90 18.92 -0.56
C VAL A 92 3.61 19.93 0.54
N ASN A 93 3.50 19.50 1.80
CA ASN A 93 3.31 20.41 2.94
C ASN A 93 4.49 21.38 3.10
N ASN A 94 5.72 20.86 3.03
CA ASN A 94 6.92 21.69 3.13
C ASN A 94 7.01 22.70 1.97
N SER A 95 6.66 22.28 0.75
CA SER A 95 6.60 23.17 -0.41
C SER A 95 5.55 24.27 -0.24
N GLN A 96 4.38 23.97 0.33
CA GLN A 96 3.38 25.00 0.63
C GLN A 96 3.89 25.98 1.69
N ILE A 97 4.54 25.50 2.76
CA ILE A 97 5.12 26.37 3.79
C ILE A 97 6.14 27.31 3.17
N VAL A 98 7.09 26.78 2.38
CA VAL A 98 8.09 27.60 1.68
C VAL A 98 7.43 28.61 0.75
N HIS A 99 6.40 28.20 0.00
CA HIS A 99 5.67 29.11 -0.87
C HIS A 99 5.06 30.27 -0.08
N LEU A 100 4.33 29.97 1.01
CA LEU A 100 3.70 30.97 1.86
C LEU A 100 4.70 31.91 2.54
N GLU A 101 5.86 31.39 2.98
CA GLU A 101 6.92 32.22 3.56
C GLU A 101 7.55 33.15 2.53
N LEU A 102 7.83 32.65 1.32
CA LEU A 102 8.37 33.46 0.24
C LEU A 102 7.39 34.53 -0.23
N SER A 103 6.09 34.21 -0.32
CA SER A 103 5.05 35.16 -0.69
C SER A 103 5.06 36.41 0.20
N LYS A 104 5.41 36.30 1.49
CA LYS A 104 5.49 37.47 2.40
C LYS A 104 6.54 38.50 1.99
N PHE A 105 7.57 38.13 1.24
CA PHE A 105 8.65 39.02 0.81
C PHE A 105 8.38 39.71 -0.53
N PHE A 106 7.36 39.25 -1.27
CA PHE A 106 6.97 39.79 -2.58
C PHE A 106 5.68 40.62 -2.51
N ILE A 107 5.21 40.94 -1.30
CA ILE A 107 4.14 41.91 -1.01
C ILE A 107 4.77 43.29 -0.78
#